data_AF-A0A175WEN3-F1
#
_entry.id   AF-A0A175WEN3-F1
#
_cell.length_a   1.000
_cell.length_b   1.000
_cell.length_c   1.000
_cell.angle_alpha   90.00
_cell.angle_beta   90.00
_cell.angle_gamma   90.00
#
_symmetry.space_group_name_H-M   'P 1'
#
loop_
_entity.id
_entity.type
_entity.pdbx_description
1 polymer ?
#
loop_
_entity_poly.entity_id
_entity_poly.type
_entity_poly.pdbx_seq_one_letter_code
_entity_poly.pdbx_strand_id
1 'polypeptide(L)'
;MKLIILFTFLLGIAVALESAGLEERAGRQRAQIPRPKKFSGAATLRAANRPNDAPSEYETSIGQVARRHSKAAFKRVPPAFIDPSQLRRRESVDVLRKLRRQVLVSDFFECTNPSEVPSPEDCDVIVDQVLSSSDELIVTANACLVFSFRTCQGFFCSLCETLSTTTDFIGSQLDTVDALCVENGQAGAIVGEDPPQWDAGFTYAGAPLPTYDVC
;
A
#
# COMPACT_ATOMS: atom_id res chain seq x y z
N MET A 1 9.35 6.58 44.67
CA MET A 1 8.41 5.55 44.16
C MET A 1 7.23 6.10 43.34
N LYS A 2 6.73 7.34 43.56
CA LYS A 2 5.57 7.87 42.81
C LYS A 2 5.83 8.22 41.32
N LEU A 3 7.07 8.55 40.93
CA LEU A 3 7.40 8.95 39.55
C LEU A 3 7.47 7.77 38.56
N ILE A 4 7.80 6.56 39.02
CA ILE A 4 7.98 5.39 38.13
C ILE A 4 6.61 4.89 37.62
N ILE A 5 5.57 4.94 38.46
CA ILE A 5 4.21 4.47 38.11
C ILE A 5 3.59 5.36 37.02
N LEU A 6 3.88 6.67 37.03
CA LEU A 6 3.34 7.61 36.04
C LEU A 6 3.94 7.37 34.64
N PHE A 7 5.24 7.03 34.58
CA PHE A 7 5.92 6.73 33.32
C PHE A 7 5.41 5.45 32.67
N THR A 8 5.14 4.40 33.47
CA THR A 8 4.58 3.15 32.93
C THR A 8 3.14 3.32 32.44
N PHE A 9 2.34 4.18 33.05
CA PHE A 9 0.98 4.45 32.60
C PHE A 9 0.95 5.21 31.27
N LEU A 10 1.85 6.19 31.07
CA LEU A 10 1.98 6.92 29.82
C LEU A 10 2.45 6.03 28.66
N LEU A 11 3.42 5.13 28.91
CA LEU A 11 3.81 4.13 27.91
C LEU A 11 2.67 3.18 27.55
N GLY A 12 1.87 2.75 28.52
CA GLY A 12 0.72 1.86 28.27
C GLY A 12 -0.37 2.52 27.41
N ILE A 13 -0.62 3.81 27.60
CA ILE A 13 -1.62 4.56 26.81
C ILE A 13 -1.11 4.81 25.38
N ALA A 14 0.18 5.13 25.19
CA ALA A 14 0.76 5.31 23.87
C ALA A 14 0.66 4.02 23.03
N VAL A 15 1.03 2.88 23.61
CA VAL A 15 0.94 1.58 22.91
C VAL A 15 -0.52 1.20 22.60
N ALA A 16 -1.46 1.54 23.48
CA ALA A 16 -2.89 1.26 23.26
C ALA A 16 -3.52 2.12 22.15
N LEU A 17 -3.08 3.38 22.01
CA LEU A 17 -3.53 4.26 20.91
C LEU A 17 -2.95 3.84 19.56
N GLU A 18 -1.66 3.48 19.51
CA GLU A 18 -1.01 2.95 18.30
C GLU A 18 -1.70 1.66 17.81
N SER A 19 -2.06 0.77 18.73
CA SER A 19 -2.76 -0.48 18.37
C SER A 19 -4.22 -0.25 17.94
N ALA A 20 -4.92 0.73 18.52
CA ALA A 20 -6.30 1.03 18.15
C ALA A 20 -6.42 1.54 16.70
N GLY A 21 -5.53 2.44 16.26
CA GLY A 21 -5.52 2.96 14.88
C GLY A 21 -5.23 1.88 13.84
N LEU A 22 -4.26 1.00 14.13
CA LEU A 22 -3.90 -0.14 13.30
C LEU A 22 -5.06 -1.16 13.18
N GLU A 23 -5.75 -1.47 14.29
CA GLU A 23 -6.91 -2.36 14.29
C GLU A 23 -8.11 -1.76 13.53
N GLU A 24 -8.33 -0.45 13.64
CA GLU A 24 -9.42 0.24 12.95
C GLU A 24 -9.23 0.20 11.42
N ARG A 25 -7.99 0.43 10.93
CA ARG A 25 -7.66 0.31 9.50
C ARG A 25 -7.72 -1.13 8.98
N ALA A 26 -7.27 -2.10 9.77
CA ALA A 26 -7.49 -3.52 9.44
C ALA A 26 -9.00 -3.86 9.36
N GLY A 27 -9.83 -3.18 10.15
CA GLY A 27 -11.29 -3.30 10.17
C GLY A 27 -12.04 -2.57 9.05
N ARG A 28 -11.43 -1.54 8.41
CA ARG A 28 -11.99 -0.84 7.23
C ARG A 28 -12.11 -1.82 6.06
N GLN A 29 -13.24 -2.53 6.05
CA GLN A 29 -13.83 -3.33 4.98
C GLN A 29 -12.93 -3.61 3.77
N ARG A 30 -11.84 -4.37 3.95
CA ARG A 30 -11.26 -5.13 2.84
C ARG A 30 -12.19 -6.33 2.62
N ALA A 31 -13.31 -6.07 1.94
CA ALA A 31 -14.00 -7.12 1.19
C ALA A 31 -12.98 -7.79 0.25
N GLN A 32 -13.34 -8.90 -0.40
CA GLN A 32 -12.43 -9.55 -1.35
C GLN A 32 -12.09 -8.62 -2.53
N ILE A 33 -11.13 -7.72 -2.33
CA ILE A 33 -10.63 -6.83 -3.37
C ILE A 33 -9.82 -7.71 -4.33
N PRO A 34 -10.23 -7.79 -5.61
CA PRO A 34 -9.52 -8.62 -6.57
C PRO A 34 -8.06 -8.17 -6.69
N ARG A 35 -7.13 -9.12 -6.60
CA ARG A 35 -5.73 -8.85 -6.94
C ARG A 35 -5.58 -8.52 -8.43
N PRO A 36 -4.50 -7.82 -8.80
CA PRO A 36 -4.14 -7.58 -10.19
C PRO A 36 -4.10 -8.88 -10.99
N LYS A 37 -4.52 -8.80 -12.25
CA LYS A 37 -4.52 -9.93 -13.19
C LYS A 37 -3.71 -9.56 -14.41
N LYS A 38 -3.00 -10.54 -14.98
CA LYS A 38 -2.32 -10.35 -16.26
C LYS A 38 -3.33 -9.90 -17.33
N PHE A 39 -3.00 -8.83 -18.04
CA PHE A 39 -3.81 -8.32 -19.14
C PHE A 39 -3.11 -8.63 -20.47
N SER A 40 -3.83 -9.27 -21.40
CA SER A 40 -3.28 -9.73 -22.69
C SER A 40 -3.82 -8.98 -23.92
N GLY A 41 -4.62 -7.92 -23.71
CA GLY A 41 -5.17 -7.11 -24.79
C GLY A 41 -4.24 -5.96 -25.22
N ALA A 42 -4.61 -5.26 -26.30
CA ALA A 42 -4.03 -3.96 -26.60
C ALA A 42 -4.59 -2.91 -25.64
N ALA A 43 -3.73 -2.21 -24.92
CA ALA A 43 -4.12 -1.12 -24.04
C ALA A 43 -3.08 0.00 -24.07
N THR A 44 -3.55 1.22 -23.90
CA THR A 44 -2.70 2.37 -23.63
C THR A 44 -2.80 2.70 -22.16
N LEU A 45 -1.64 2.89 -21.51
CA LEU A 45 -1.61 3.36 -20.14
C LEU A 45 -2.23 4.75 -20.06
N ARG A 46 -3.07 4.96 -19.04
CA ARG A 46 -3.69 6.25 -18.72
C ARG A 46 -3.51 6.49 -17.23
N ALA A 47 -3.36 7.76 -16.85
CA ALA A 47 -3.46 8.13 -15.45
C ALA A 47 -4.86 7.78 -14.92
N ALA A 48 -4.96 7.51 -13.61
CA ALA A 48 -6.25 7.34 -12.95
C ALA A 48 -7.08 8.64 -13.06
N ASN A 49 -8.41 8.52 -13.02
CA ASN A 49 -9.26 9.68 -13.03
C ASN A 49 -9.07 10.47 -11.73
N ARG A 50 -9.09 11.80 -11.85
CA ARG A 50 -9.16 12.69 -10.70
C ARG A 50 -10.62 12.81 -10.26
N PRO A 51 -10.98 12.49 -9.00
CA PRO A 51 -12.32 12.71 -8.48
C PRO A 51 -12.74 14.19 -8.60
N ASN A 52 -14.02 14.46 -8.83
CA ASN A 52 -14.53 15.82 -9.03
C ASN A 52 -14.41 16.69 -7.76
N ASP A 53 -14.43 16.05 -6.60
CA ASP A 53 -14.31 16.64 -5.27
C ASP A 53 -12.87 16.63 -4.73
N ALA A 54 -11.91 16.15 -5.53
CA ALA A 54 -10.51 16.12 -5.13
C ALA A 54 -9.96 17.54 -4.90
N PRO A 55 -9.16 17.77 -3.85
CA PRO A 55 -8.50 19.05 -3.59
C PRO A 55 -7.73 19.58 -4.80
N SER A 56 -7.59 20.91 -4.94
CA SER A 56 -6.97 21.53 -6.12
C SER A 56 -5.57 21.00 -6.44
N GLU A 57 -4.78 20.73 -5.41
CA GLU A 57 -3.39 20.28 -5.44
C GLU A 57 -3.24 18.76 -5.63
N TYR A 58 -4.34 17.99 -5.63
CA TYR A 58 -4.31 16.56 -5.91
C TYR A 58 -4.18 16.31 -7.42
N GLU A 59 -3.17 15.53 -7.79
CA GLU A 59 -2.85 15.23 -9.19
C GLU A 59 -2.67 13.73 -9.41
N THR A 60 -3.08 13.28 -10.60
CA THR A 60 -2.84 11.92 -11.09
C THR A 60 -1.99 12.00 -12.35
N SER A 61 -0.98 11.13 -12.45
CA SER A 61 -0.09 11.10 -13.61
C SER A 61 0.44 9.70 -13.87
N ILE A 62 1.26 9.58 -14.91
CA ILE A 62 1.99 8.37 -15.26
C ILE A 62 3.47 8.63 -14.98
N GLY A 63 4.11 7.70 -14.28
CA GLY A 63 5.53 7.71 -13.99
C GLY A 63 6.28 6.54 -14.61
N GLN A 64 7.61 6.65 -14.57
CA GLN A 64 8.54 5.55 -14.85
C GLN A 64 9.40 5.30 -13.62
N VAL A 65 9.75 4.03 -13.42
CA VAL A 65 10.68 3.61 -12.38
C VAL A 65 12.06 4.21 -12.64
N ALA A 66 12.69 4.77 -11.61
CA ALA A 66 13.97 5.46 -11.74
C ALA A 66 15.06 4.89 -10.82
N ARG A 67 14.68 4.26 -9.70
CA ARG A 67 15.63 3.81 -8.68
C ARG A 67 15.44 2.33 -8.35
N ARG A 68 16.49 1.52 -8.54
CA ARG A 68 16.44 0.08 -8.23
C ARG A 68 16.81 -0.20 -6.78
N HIS A 69 15.99 -0.96 -6.07
CA HIS A 69 16.18 -1.39 -4.69
C HIS A 69 16.44 -2.89 -4.62
N SER A 70 17.32 -3.29 -3.69
CA SER A 70 17.60 -4.72 -3.44
C SER A 70 16.54 -5.33 -2.52
N LYS A 71 16.19 -6.60 -2.74
CA LYS A 71 15.28 -7.38 -1.88
C LYS A 71 15.76 -7.58 -0.44
N ALA A 72 17.01 -7.26 -0.11
CA ALA A 72 17.63 -7.63 1.15
C ALA A 72 16.94 -7.05 2.41
N ALA A 73 16.12 -6.00 2.27
CA ALA A 73 15.45 -5.32 3.37
C ALA A 73 13.96 -5.70 3.54
N PHE A 74 13.45 -6.65 2.77
CA PHE A 74 12.04 -7.00 2.76
C PHE A 74 11.59 -7.73 4.03
N LYS A 75 10.54 -7.18 4.64
CA LYS A 75 9.78 -7.81 5.71
C LYS A 75 8.47 -8.32 5.14
N ARG A 76 7.99 -9.46 5.63
CA ARG A 76 6.69 -9.98 5.20
C ARG A 76 5.56 -9.11 5.74
N VAL A 77 4.58 -8.80 4.89
CA VAL A 77 3.38 -8.07 5.32
C VAL A 77 2.64 -8.88 6.38
N PRO A 78 2.25 -8.27 7.53
CA PRO A 78 1.52 -8.99 8.55
C PRO A 78 0.17 -9.50 8.02
N PRO A 79 -0.29 -10.71 8.41
CA PRO A 79 -1.52 -11.30 7.87
C PRO A 79 -2.78 -10.44 8.05
N ALA A 80 -2.82 -9.58 9.08
CA ALA A 80 -3.92 -8.66 9.34
C ALA A 80 -4.17 -7.67 8.17
N PHE A 81 -3.14 -7.37 7.38
CA PHE A 81 -3.24 -6.47 6.22
C PHE A 81 -3.47 -7.21 4.90
N ILE A 82 -3.26 -8.53 4.82
CA ILE A 82 -3.45 -9.25 3.54
C ILE A 82 -4.95 -9.54 3.30
N ASP A 83 -5.68 -9.90 4.36
CA ASP A 83 -7.14 -10.12 4.32
C ASP A 83 -7.71 -10.18 5.77
N PRO A 84 -8.50 -9.21 6.23
CA PRO A 84 -9.01 -9.18 7.60
C PRO A 84 -10.11 -10.24 7.86
N SER A 85 -10.76 -10.78 6.81
CA SER A 85 -11.76 -11.84 6.96
C SER A 85 -11.17 -13.15 7.53
N GLN A 86 -9.84 -13.23 7.56
CA GLN A 86 -9.03 -14.36 8.02
C GLN A 86 -8.98 -14.52 9.54
N LEU A 87 -9.05 -13.44 10.31
CA LEU A 87 -8.94 -13.52 11.78
C LEU A 87 -10.17 -14.18 12.41
N ARG A 88 -11.35 -14.02 11.81
CA ARG A 88 -12.61 -14.56 12.35
C ARG A 88 -12.93 -15.99 11.91
N ARG A 89 -12.35 -16.50 10.82
CA ARG A 89 -12.82 -17.73 10.14
C ARG A 89 -11.97 -18.98 10.42
N ARG A 90 -11.55 -19.19 11.68
CA ARG A 90 -10.74 -20.34 12.12
C ARG A 90 -11.46 -21.70 12.15
N GLU A 91 -12.69 -21.84 11.65
CA GLU A 91 -13.53 -23.01 11.98
C GLU A 91 -13.62 -24.13 10.92
N SER A 92 -12.88 -24.12 9.79
CA SER A 92 -12.86 -25.32 8.92
C SER A 92 -11.53 -25.62 8.21
N VAL A 93 -11.18 -26.90 8.18
CA VAL A 93 -9.92 -27.44 7.62
C VAL A 93 -9.81 -27.26 6.10
N ASP A 94 -10.92 -27.37 5.37
CA ASP A 94 -10.93 -27.13 3.91
C ASP A 94 -10.80 -25.64 3.57
N VAL A 95 -11.32 -24.77 4.44
CA VAL A 95 -11.00 -23.35 4.41
C VAL A 95 -9.51 -23.20 4.68
N LEU A 96 -8.93 -23.78 5.75
CA LEU A 96 -7.47 -23.72 6.00
C LEU A 96 -6.60 -24.18 4.81
N ARG A 97 -7.02 -25.16 4.00
CA ARG A 97 -6.26 -25.59 2.80
C ARG A 97 -6.33 -24.58 1.66
N LYS A 98 -7.52 -24.00 1.40
CA LYS A 98 -7.66 -22.88 0.44
C LYS A 98 -6.95 -21.62 0.97
N LEU A 99 -7.01 -21.39 2.27
CA LEU A 99 -6.27 -20.34 2.98
C LEU A 99 -4.77 -20.55 2.89
N ARG A 100 -4.22 -21.77 3.03
CA ARG A 100 -2.80 -22.01 2.80
C ARG A 100 -2.36 -21.59 1.39
N ARG A 101 -3.22 -21.75 0.38
CA ARG A 101 -2.92 -21.31 -0.99
C ARG A 101 -2.99 -19.79 -1.14
N GLN A 102 -3.88 -19.10 -0.42
CA GLN A 102 -3.98 -17.63 -0.43
C GLN A 102 -2.98 -16.94 0.52
N VAL A 103 -2.59 -17.60 1.61
CA VAL A 103 -1.54 -17.19 2.57
C VAL A 103 -0.15 -17.36 1.96
N LEU A 104 -0.01 -18.02 0.81
CA LEU A 104 1.25 -18.01 0.05
C LEU A 104 1.51 -16.71 -0.70
N VAL A 105 0.58 -15.73 -0.62
CA VAL A 105 0.84 -14.42 -1.19
C VAL A 105 2.10 -13.83 -0.57
N SER A 106 3.09 -13.67 -1.44
CA SER A 106 4.43 -13.21 -1.11
C SER A 106 4.47 -11.69 -1.23
N ASP A 107 3.65 -11.05 -0.38
CA ASP A 107 3.65 -9.60 -0.24
C ASP A 107 4.66 -9.22 0.84
N PHE A 108 5.60 -8.36 0.46
CA PHE A 108 6.65 -7.86 1.32
C PHE A 108 6.63 -6.34 1.35
N PHE A 109 7.11 -5.76 2.44
CA PHE A 109 7.26 -4.32 2.56
C PHE A 109 8.67 -3.93 2.97
N GLU A 110 9.03 -2.71 2.60
CA GLU A 110 10.25 -2.01 3.00
C GLU A 110 9.87 -0.60 3.46
N CYS A 111 10.26 -0.24 4.68
CA CYS A 111 10.22 1.16 5.12
C CYS A 111 11.63 1.74 5.01
N THR A 112 11.73 2.98 4.56
CA THR A 112 12.98 3.70 4.32
C THR A 112 12.97 5.04 5.05
N ASN A 113 14.15 5.52 5.44
CA ASN A 113 14.35 6.83 6.06
C ASN A 113 14.98 7.79 5.04
N PRO A 114 14.22 8.32 4.06
CA PRO A 114 14.73 9.33 3.15
C PRO A 114 15.07 10.64 3.89
N SER A 115 15.82 11.53 3.23
CA SER A 115 16.11 12.86 3.77
C SER A 115 14.85 13.74 3.92
N GLU A 116 13.86 13.50 3.07
CA GLU A 116 12.55 14.14 3.09
C GLU A 116 11.49 13.05 3.18
N VAL A 117 10.63 13.15 4.18
CA VAL A 117 9.57 12.18 4.48
C VAL A 117 8.23 12.86 4.16
N PRO A 118 7.30 12.19 3.46
CA PRO A 118 5.98 12.76 3.21
C PRO A 118 5.19 12.90 4.52
N SER A 119 4.33 13.93 4.60
CA SER A 119 3.40 14.08 5.73
C SER A 119 2.34 12.98 5.70
N PRO A 120 2.04 12.32 6.84
CA PRO A 120 0.96 11.36 6.94
C PRO A 120 -0.39 11.93 6.48
N GLU A 121 -0.70 13.18 6.87
CA GLU A 121 -1.95 13.84 6.50
C GLU A 121 -2.06 14.07 4.99
N ASP A 122 -0.95 14.36 4.32
CA ASP A 122 -0.93 14.49 2.86
C ASP A 122 -1.09 13.11 2.17
N CYS A 123 -0.56 12.04 2.76
CA CYS A 123 -0.71 10.68 2.24
C CYS A 123 -2.12 10.12 2.46
N ASP A 124 -2.76 10.42 3.59
CA ASP A 124 -4.16 10.08 3.87
C ASP A 124 -5.10 10.65 2.79
N VAL A 125 -4.85 11.90 2.35
CA VAL A 125 -5.61 12.49 1.23
C VAL A 125 -5.47 11.66 -0.03
N ILE A 126 -4.26 11.18 -0.35
CA ILE A 126 -4.05 10.32 -1.51
C ILE A 126 -4.85 9.01 -1.37
N VAL A 127 -4.77 8.35 -0.21
CA VAL A 127 -5.52 7.11 0.05
C VAL A 127 -7.02 7.33 -0.16
N ASP A 128 -7.58 8.39 0.42
CA ASP A 128 -9.00 8.72 0.33
C ASP A 128 -9.43 8.99 -1.12
N GLN A 129 -8.64 9.75 -1.89
CA GLN A 129 -8.94 10.07 -3.29
C GLN A 129 -8.80 8.85 -4.22
N VAL A 130 -7.83 7.97 -3.95
CA VAL A 130 -7.68 6.73 -4.71
C VAL A 130 -8.88 5.81 -4.44
N LEU A 131 -9.26 5.62 -3.18
CA LEU A 131 -10.41 4.77 -2.81
C LEU A 131 -11.76 5.32 -3.29
N SER A 132 -11.90 6.64 -3.47
CA SER A 132 -13.15 7.24 -3.97
C SER A 132 -13.35 7.14 -5.48
N SER A 133 -12.27 6.94 -6.25
CA SER A 133 -12.30 6.99 -7.72
C SER A 133 -13.04 5.82 -8.40
N SER A 134 -13.05 4.62 -7.79
CA SER A 134 -13.71 3.41 -8.33
C SER A 134 -13.36 3.05 -9.80
N ASP A 135 -12.11 3.25 -10.21
CA ASP A 135 -11.65 2.97 -11.59
C ASP A 135 -11.15 1.53 -11.75
N GLU A 136 -11.33 0.98 -12.96
CA GLU A 136 -10.56 -0.17 -13.45
C GLU A 136 -9.44 0.33 -14.37
N LEU A 137 -8.21 -0.10 -14.10
CA LEU A 137 -6.99 0.44 -14.70
C LEU A 137 -6.15 -0.67 -15.32
N ILE A 138 -5.59 -0.37 -16.50
CA ILE A 138 -4.60 -1.22 -17.15
C ILE A 138 -3.23 -0.54 -17.02
N VAL A 139 -2.31 -1.20 -16.32
CA VAL A 139 -0.97 -0.71 -16.07
C VAL A 139 0.01 -1.51 -16.92
N THR A 140 0.69 -0.86 -17.87
CA THR A 140 1.69 -1.50 -18.73
C THR A 140 2.94 -1.86 -17.95
N ALA A 141 3.65 -2.91 -18.38
CA ALA A 141 4.90 -3.34 -17.76
C ALA A 141 5.90 -2.17 -17.58
N ASN A 142 6.57 -2.15 -16.43
CA ASN A 142 7.54 -1.13 -16.01
C ASN A 142 7.01 0.31 -15.94
N ALA A 143 5.70 0.48 -15.81
CA ALA A 143 5.08 1.80 -15.72
C ALA A 143 4.32 1.95 -14.40
N CYS A 144 4.21 3.20 -13.96
CA CYS A 144 3.60 3.54 -12.68
C CYS A 144 2.41 4.49 -12.88
N LEU A 145 1.37 4.24 -12.12
CA LEU A 145 0.38 5.26 -11.77
C LEU A 145 0.94 6.07 -10.60
N VAL A 146 0.86 7.38 -10.69
CA VAL A 146 1.38 8.29 -9.67
C VAL A 146 0.25 9.20 -9.20
N PHE A 147 0.17 9.35 -7.88
CA PHE A 147 -0.79 10.19 -7.19
C PHE A 147 0.01 11.15 -6.32
N SER A 148 -0.22 12.45 -6.42
CA SER A 148 0.54 13.43 -5.65
C SER A 148 -0.38 14.45 -4.98
N PHE A 149 -0.05 14.78 -3.75
CA PHE A 149 -0.69 15.83 -2.99
C PHE A 149 0.35 16.44 -2.05
N ARG A 150 0.67 17.72 -2.28
CA ARG A 150 1.63 18.49 -1.47
C ARG A 150 2.95 17.75 -1.26
N THR A 151 3.23 17.25 -0.05
CA THR A 151 4.50 16.57 0.27
C THR A 151 4.48 15.08 -0.04
N CYS A 152 3.31 14.49 -0.27
CA CYS A 152 3.18 13.05 -0.48
C CYS A 152 3.04 12.69 -1.96
N GLN A 153 3.70 11.60 -2.35
CA GLN A 153 3.58 10.97 -3.66
C GLN A 153 3.38 9.48 -3.48
N GLY A 154 2.14 9.04 -3.74
CA GLY A 154 1.76 7.64 -3.84
C GLY A 154 2.04 7.10 -5.23
N PHE A 155 2.38 5.81 -5.33
CA PHE A 155 2.58 5.16 -6.62
C PHE A 155 2.07 3.72 -6.61
N PHE A 156 1.75 3.23 -7.80
CA PHE A 156 1.49 1.83 -8.07
C PHE A 156 2.11 1.46 -9.41
N CYS A 157 3.04 0.52 -9.43
CA CYS A 157 3.73 0.10 -10.65
C CYS A 157 3.41 -1.33 -11.02
N SER A 158 3.23 -1.55 -12.32
CA SER A 158 3.39 -2.88 -12.92
C SER A 158 4.87 -3.11 -13.20
N LEU A 159 5.37 -4.27 -12.82
CA LEU A 159 6.80 -4.58 -12.96
C LEU A 159 7.03 -5.39 -14.23
N CYS A 160 6.74 -6.69 -14.21
CA CYS A 160 7.18 -7.60 -15.27
C CYS A 160 6.21 -7.67 -16.45
N GLU A 161 4.91 -7.52 -16.22
CA GLU A 161 3.86 -7.76 -17.22
C GLU A 161 2.72 -6.75 -17.08
N THR A 162 2.12 -6.37 -18.22
CA THR A 162 0.90 -5.56 -18.23
C THR A 162 -0.20 -6.24 -17.42
N LEU A 163 -0.82 -5.49 -16.51
CA LEU A 163 -1.83 -5.99 -15.59
C LEU A 163 -3.09 -5.11 -15.61
N SER A 164 -4.23 -5.70 -15.28
CA SER A 164 -5.47 -5.01 -14.92
C SER A 164 -5.61 -5.03 -13.40
N THR A 165 -5.99 -3.89 -12.82
CA THR A 165 -6.20 -3.67 -11.39
C THR A 165 -7.33 -2.69 -11.17
N THR A 166 -7.74 -2.47 -9.91
CA THR A 166 -8.72 -1.44 -9.54
C THR A 166 -8.10 -0.44 -8.58
N THR A 167 -8.68 0.76 -8.49
CA THR A 167 -8.25 1.74 -7.49
C THR A 167 -8.56 1.30 -6.06
N ASP A 168 -9.56 0.45 -5.84
CA ASP A 168 -9.76 -0.21 -4.53
C ASP A 168 -8.53 -1.03 -4.11
N PHE A 169 -7.95 -1.80 -5.05
CA PHE A 169 -6.74 -2.57 -4.77
C PHE A 169 -5.58 -1.64 -4.45
N ILE A 170 -5.35 -0.64 -5.31
CA ILE A 170 -4.26 0.33 -5.15
C ILE A 170 -4.39 1.06 -3.82
N GLY A 171 -5.55 1.65 -3.53
CA GLY A 171 -5.82 2.40 -2.30
C GLY A 171 -5.65 1.54 -1.05
N SER A 172 -6.06 0.27 -1.09
CA SER A 172 -5.83 -0.70 0.00
C SER A 172 -4.34 -1.02 0.21
N GLN A 173 -3.54 -1.11 -0.85
CA GLN A 173 -2.09 -1.31 -0.72
C GLN A 173 -1.41 -0.05 -0.19
N LEU A 174 -1.82 1.13 -0.65
CA LEU A 174 -1.34 2.41 -0.14
C LEU A 174 -1.67 2.58 1.35
N ASP A 175 -2.92 2.36 1.76
CA ASP A 175 -3.36 2.36 3.16
C ASP A 175 -2.51 1.42 4.05
N THR A 176 -2.11 0.26 3.50
CA THR A 176 -1.20 -0.67 4.19
C THR A 176 0.19 -0.08 4.40
N VAL A 177 0.76 0.55 3.37
CA VAL A 177 2.08 1.17 3.46
C VAL A 177 2.06 2.38 4.39
N ASP A 178 0.97 3.15 4.37
CA ASP A 178 0.78 4.29 5.26
C ASP A 178 0.86 3.85 6.73
N ALA A 179 0.06 2.86 7.10
CA ALA A 179 0.02 2.28 8.44
C ALA A 179 1.34 1.61 8.88
N LEU A 180 2.07 1.00 7.95
CA LEU A 180 3.33 0.31 8.28
C LEU A 180 4.54 1.24 8.34
N CYS A 181 4.58 2.28 7.50
CA CYS A 181 5.78 3.11 7.30
C CYS A 181 5.53 4.60 7.54
N VAL A 182 4.53 5.20 6.90
CA VAL A 182 4.34 6.66 6.90
C VAL A 182 3.94 7.19 8.27
N GLU A 183 3.01 6.53 8.96
CA GLU A 183 2.63 6.89 10.33
C GLU A 183 3.82 6.84 11.31
N ASN A 184 4.86 6.07 10.98
CA ASN A 184 6.11 5.98 11.74
C ASN A 184 7.18 6.98 11.28
N GLY A 185 6.83 7.96 10.45
CA GLY A 185 7.75 8.97 9.93
C GLY A 185 8.75 8.42 8.91
N GLN A 186 8.35 7.42 8.12
CA GLN A 186 9.17 6.79 7.09
C GLN A 186 8.49 6.85 5.72
N ALA A 187 9.25 6.77 4.64
CA ALA A 187 8.68 6.39 3.33
C ALA A 187 8.63 4.86 3.24
N GLY A 188 7.90 4.31 2.28
CA GLY A 188 7.89 2.86 2.14
C GLY A 188 7.19 2.35 0.92
N ALA A 189 7.33 1.06 0.69
CA ALA A 189 6.65 0.35 -0.37
C ALA A 189 6.28 -1.06 0.06
N ILE A 190 5.24 -1.59 -0.58
CA ILE A 190 4.83 -2.98 -0.58
C ILE A 190 5.03 -3.54 -1.99
N VAL A 191 5.41 -4.81 -2.07
CA VAL A 191 5.79 -5.50 -3.30
C VAL A 191 5.09 -6.85 -3.31
N GLY A 192 4.31 -7.11 -4.36
CA GLY A 192 3.72 -8.42 -4.61
C GLY A 192 4.60 -9.23 -5.55
N GLU A 193 5.18 -10.33 -5.06
CA GLU A 193 6.06 -11.19 -5.86
C GLU A 193 5.32 -12.25 -6.67
N ASP A 194 4.05 -12.51 -6.35
CA ASP A 194 3.24 -13.42 -7.15
C ASP A 194 2.84 -12.78 -8.48
N PRO A 195 2.97 -13.48 -9.62
CA PRO A 195 2.56 -12.94 -10.91
C PRO A 195 1.05 -12.57 -10.98
N PRO A 196 0.69 -11.44 -11.60
CA PRO A 196 1.60 -10.41 -12.12
C PRO A 196 2.22 -9.59 -10.98
N GLN A 197 3.53 -9.33 -11.07
CA GLN A 197 4.27 -8.59 -10.05
C GLN A 197 4.00 -7.09 -10.12
N TRP A 198 3.89 -6.50 -8.95
CA TRP A 198 3.57 -5.09 -8.76
C TRP A 198 4.26 -4.56 -7.50
N ASP A 199 4.40 -3.25 -7.42
CA ASP A 199 4.72 -2.55 -6.18
C ASP A 199 3.80 -1.34 -6.00
N ALA A 200 3.67 -0.90 -4.76
CA ALA A 200 2.93 0.29 -4.39
C ALA A 200 3.57 0.93 -3.18
N GLY A 201 3.46 2.25 -3.02
CA GLY A 201 4.02 2.89 -1.84
C GLY A 201 3.97 4.39 -1.86
N PHE A 202 4.72 4.96 -0.93
CA PHE A 202 4.84 6.40 -0.74
C PHE A 202 6.29 6.85 -0.73
N THR A 203 6.50 8.00 -1.34
CA THR A 203 7.74 8.78 -1.26
C THR A 203 7.39 10.26 -1.11
N TYR A 204 8.39 11.09 -0.82
CA TYR A 204 8.23 12.53 -0.88
C TYR A 204 7.92 13.01 -2.30
N ALA A 205 7.08 14.03 -2.45
CA ALA A 205 6.68 14.56 -3.75
C ALA A 205 7.88 15.00 -4.60
N GLY A 206 7.91 14.55 -5.85
CA GLY A 206 9.02 14.81 -6.78
C GLY A 206 10.24 13.90 -6.60
N ALA A 207 10.25 13.03 -5.59
CA ALA A 207 11.30 12.02 -5.45
C ALA A 207 11.18 10.94 -6.55
N PRO A 208 12.31 10.34 -6.97
CA PRO A 208 12.30 9.27 -7.96
C PRO A 208 11.56 8.03 -7.45
N LEU A 209 10.79 7.39 -8.33
CA LEU A 209 10.05 6.17 -7.99
C LEU A 209 11.00 4.97 -7.82
N PRO A 210 10.88 4.22 -6.71
CA PRO A 210 11.62 2.99 -6.52
C PRO A 210 11.10 1.89 -7.45
N THR A 211 11.90 0.85 -7.63
CA THR A 211 11.50 -0.41 -8.23
C THR A 211 12.32 -1.54 -7.64
N TYR A 212 11.75 -2.74 -7.66
CA TYR A 212 12.30 -3.91 -7.00
C TYR A 212 12.57 -5.04 -8.00
N ASP A 213 13.67 -5.76 -7.80
CA ASP A 213 14.12 -6.84 -8.70
C ASP A 213 13.33 -8.14 -8.45
N VAL A 214 12.05 -8.13 -8.84
CA VAL A 214 11.10 -9.27 -8.68
C VAL A 214 10.72 -9.95 -9.98
N CYS A 215 11.19 -9.40 -11.10
CA CYS A 215 11.35 -10.13 -12.34
C CYS A 215 12.68 -10.90 -12.28
#